data_AF-A0A0H4WZF3-F1
#
_entry.id   AF-A0A0H4WZF3-F1
#
_cell.length_a   1.000
_cell.length_b   1.000
_cell.length_c   1.000
_cell.angle_alpha   90.00
_cell.angle_beta   90.00
_cell.angle_gamma   90.00
#
_symmetry.space_group_name_H-M   'P 1'
#
loop_
_entity.id
_entity.type
_entity.pdbx_description
1 polymer ?
#
loop_
_entity_poly.entity_id
_entity_poly.type
_entity_poly.pdbx_seq_one_letter_code
_entity_poly.pdbx_strand_id
1 'polypeptide(L)'
;MAIHEVTTEDVLQRCARCGSGNRLSIDSLEVGVARREDVDDSLVQLPPCPTCRSTEVLIRAAVGEPEHPAPGSFGHLHRLLVGHVHAELVQRERLHRGIKPKGGSASKVVVVRPLSQETRERWFPQGLRILVPPDEQPHAPEESSQ
;
A
#
# COMPACT_ATOMS: atom_id res chain seq x y z
N MET A 1 8.59 -3.26 -1.84
CA MET A 1 7.53 -2.56 -2.59
C MET A 1 7.30 -1.23 -1.95
N ALA A 2 6.96 -0.21 -2.73
CA ALA A 2 6.99 1.15 -2.24
C ALA A 2 5.76 1.93 -2.73
N ILE A 3 4.80 2.18 -1.85
CA ILE A 3 3.89 3.32 -2.00
C ILE A 3 4.66 4.59 -1.66
N HIS A 4 4.63 5.55 -2.57
CA HIS A 4 5.25 6.85 -2.40
C HIS A 4 4.24 7.95 -2.10
N GLU A 5 3.00 7.81 -2.57
CA GLU A 5 1.96 8.81 -2.35
C GLU A 5 0.58 8.15 -2.37
N VAL A 6 -0.33 8.67 -1.56
CA VAL A 6 -1.74 8.33 -1.54
C VAL A 6 -2.54 9.62 -1.61
N THR A 7 -3.53 9.66 -2.49
CA THR A 7 -4.51 10.73 -2.60
C THR A 7 -5.90 10.14 -2.39
N THR A 8 -6.94 10.96 -2.51
CA THR A 8 -8.33 10.48 -2.44
C THR A 8 -8.70 9.54 -3.59
N GLU A 9 -8.03 9.66 -4.74
CA GLU A 9 -8.39 8.95 -5.97
C GLU A 9 -7.31 7.95 -6.40
N ASP A 10 -6.06 8.22 -6.08
CA ASP A 10 -4.91 7.48 -6.59
C ASP A 10 -3.93 7.05 -5.51
N VAL A 11 -3.23 5.95 -5.79
CA VAL A 11 -2.00 5.50 -5.12
C VAL A 11 -0.86 5.60 -6.13
N LEU A 12 0.20 6.34 -5.78
CA LEU A 12 1.46 6.31 -6.51
C LEU A 12 2.34 5.20 -5.94
N GLN A 13 2.54 4.17 -6.73
CA GLN A 13 3.42 3.06 -6.41
C GLN A 13 4.69 3.13 -7.25
N ARG A 14 5.81 2.73 -6.65
CA ARG A 14 7.05 2.48 -7.35
C ARG A 14 7.30 0.97 -7.43
N CYS A 15 7.48 0.46 -8.64
CA CYS A 15 7.78 -0.94 -8.87
C CYS A 15 9.12 -1.31 -8.24
N ALA A 16 9.11 -2.30 -7.35
CA ALA A 16 10.31 -2.81 -6.69
C ALA A 16 11.26 -3.48 -7.69
N ARG A 17 10.74 -4.00 -8.81
CA ARG A 17 11.55 -4.69 -9.82
C ARG A 17 12.24 -3.75 -10.81
N CYS A 18 11.54 -2.75 -11.34
CA CYS A 18 12.07 -1.88 -12.41
C CYS A 18 12.15 -0.39 -12.04
N GLY A 19 11.71 -0.02 -10.83
CA GLY A 19 11.78 1.36 -10.35
C GLY A 19 10.77 2.33 -10.96
N SER A 20 9.93 1.90 -11.92
CA SER A 20 8.93 2.76 -12.55
C SER A 20 7.86 3.23 -11.55
N GLY A 21 7.48 4.51 -11.65
CA GLY A 21 6.34 5.06 -10.93
C GLY A 21 5.04 4.77 -11.68
N ASN A 22 4.07 4.16 -11.01
CA ASN A 22 2.77 3.80 -11.54
C ASN A 22 1.69 4.45 -10.68
N ARG A 23 0.83 5.24 -11.32
CA ARG A 23 -0.34 5.84 -10.66
C ARG A 23 -1.54 4.93 -10.86
N LEU A 24 -2.13 4.51 -9.76
CA LEU A 24 -3.18 3.50 -9.72
C LEU A 24 -4.42 4.10 -9.08
N SER A 25 -5.57 4.03 -9.75
CA SER A 25 -6.83 4.42 -9.12
C SER A 25 -7.10 3.52 -7.91
N ILE A 26 -7.41 4.11 -6.77
CA ILE A 26 -7.75 3.38 -5.54
C ILE A 26 -8.98 2.48 -5.77
N ASP A 27 -9.91 2.91 -6.62
CA ASP A 27 -11.10 2.15 -6.99
C ASP A 27 -10.80 1.00 -7.97
N SER A 28 -9.55 0.83 -8.39
CA SER A 28 -9.10 -0.36 -9.13
C SER A 28 -8.49 -1.42 -8.21
N LEU A 29 -8.26 -1.11 -6.94
CA LEU A 29 -7.67 -2.01 -5.95
C LEU A 29 -8.75 -2.73 -5.14
N GLU A 30 -8.35 -3.82 -4.51
CA GLU A 30 -9.19 -4.58 -3.58
C GLU A 30 -8.35 -5.18 -2.45
N VAL A 31 -8.95 -5.26 -1.26
CA VAL A 31 -8.40 -5.99 -0.12
C VAL A 31 -8.76 -7.46 -0.26
N GLY A 32 -7.80 -8.34 0.00
CA GLY A 32 -7.98 -9.77 -0.09
C GLY A 32 -7.25 -10.35 -1.28
N VAL A 33 -6.34 -11.28 -1.02
CA VAL A 33 -5.70 -12.06 -2.08
C VAL A 33 -6.07 -13.52 -1.91
N ALA A 34 -6.64 -14.12 -2.96
CA ALA A 34 -6.98 -15.53 -2.96
C ALA A 34 -5.71 -16.39 -2.77
N ARG A 35 -5.74 -17.23 -1.74
CA ARG A 35 -4.82 -18.34 -1.50
C ARG A 35 -5.55 -19.66 -1.78
N ARG A 36 -4.84 -20.79 -1.65
CA ARG A 36 -5.36 -22.12 -2.04
C ARG A 36 -6.74 -22.43 -1.46
N GLU A 37 -6.96 -22.10 -0.20
CA GLU A 37 -8.17 -22.50 0.55
C GLU A 37 -8.86 -21.34 1.27
N ASP A 38 -8.27 -20.14 1.26
CA ASP A 38 -8.81 -18.95 1.93
C ASP A 38 -8.41 -17.65 1.21
N VAL A 39 -8.96 -16.52 1.64
CA VAL A 39 -8.57 -15.19 1.19
C VAL A 39 -7.81 -14.48 2.31
N ASP A 40 -6.59 -14.04 2.01
CA ASP A 40 -5.77 -13.29 2.96
C ASP A 40 -6.17 -11.81 2.95
N ASP A 41 -6.92 -11.39 3.97
CA ASP A 41 -7.46 -10.04 4.14
C ASP A 41 -6.42 -8.99 4.56
N SER A 42 -5.17 -9.42 4.86
CA SER A 42 -4.07 -8.51 5.18
C SER A 42 -3.38 -7.96 3.92
N LEU A 43 -3.72 -8.49 2.76
CA LEU A 43 -3.07 -8.22 1.49
C LEU A 43 -3.94 -7.35 0.58
N VAL A 44 -3.30 -6.48 -0.18
CA VAL A 44 -3.91 -5.75 -1.31
C VAL A 44 -3.09 -6.06 -2.55
N GLN A 45 -3.72 -6.67 -3.57
CA GLN A 45 -3.04 -6.97 -4.81
C GLN A 45 -2.95 -5.72 -5.68
N LEU A 46 -1.75 -5.40 -6.14
CA LEU A 46 -1.54 -4.35 -7.13
C LEU A 46 -1.69 -4.91 -8.54
N PRO A 47 -2.18 -4.12 -9.51
CA PRO A 47 -2.16 -4.49 -10.90
C PRO A 47 -0.70 -4.71 -11.37
N PRO A 48 -0.49 -5.54 -12.41
CA PRO A 48 0.84 -5.76 -12.97
C PRO A 48 1.47 -4.45 -13.42
N CYS A 49 2.76 -4.26 -13.13
CA CYS A 49 3.51 -3.10 -13.58
C CYS A 49 3.41 -2.97 -15.13
N PRO A 50 3.03 -1.80 -15.67
CA PRO A 50 2.91 -1.62 -17.11
C PRO A 50 4.25 -1.78 -17.85
N THR A 51 5.37 -1.48 -17.17
CA THR A 51 6.72 -1.56 -17.76
C THR A 51 7.29 -2.97 -17.76
N CYS A 52 7.31 -3.65 -16.60
CA CYS A 52 8.00 -4.94 -16.45
C CYS A 52 7.08 -6.13 -16.15
N ARG A 53 5.76 -5.89 -16.09
CA ARG A 53 4.71 -6.90 -15.83
C ARG A 53 4.80 -7.61 -14.49
N SER A 54 5.67 -7.16 -13.57
CA SER A 54 5.75 -7.69 -12.21
C SER A 54 4.48 -7.41 -11.44
N THR A 55 3.93 -8.44 -10.78
CA THR A 55 2.82 -8.30 -9.83
C THR A 55 3.37 -8.16 -8.42
N GLU A 56 2.78 -7.25 -7.65
CA GLU A 56 3.23 -6.87 -6.32
C GLU A 56 2.01 -6.87 -5.36
N VAL A 57 2.23 -7.16 -4.07
CA VAL A 57 1.16 -7.22 -3.05
C VAL A 57 1.52 -6.38 -1.82
N LEU A 58 0.67 -5.42 -1.45
CA LEU A 58 0.89 -4.64 -0.24
C LEU A 58 0.54 -5.51 0.96
N ILE A 59 1.41 -5.52 1.96
CA ILE A 59 1.23 -6.31 3.18
C ILE A 59 0.95 -5.35 4.32
N ARG A 60 -0.25 -5.42 4.88
CA ARG A 60 -0.61 -4.67 6.07
C ARG A 60 0.09 -5.28 7.29
N ALA A 61 0.60 -4.42 8.16
CA ALA A 61 1.14 -4.83 9.44
C ALA A 61 0.11 -5.57 10.29
N ALA A 62 0.54 -6.60 11.01
CA ALA A 62 -0.35 -7.40 11.85
C ALA A 62 -0.87 -6.58 13.05
N VAL A 63 -2.04 -6.97 13.58
CA VAL A 63 -2.57 -6.34 14.80
C VAL A 63 -1.65 -6.69 15.97
N GLY A 64 -1.24 -5.67 16.73
CA GLY A 64 -0.31 -5.86 17.86
C GLY A 64 1.15 -6.02 17.43
N GLU A 65 1.48 -5.90 16.14
CA GLU A 65 2.85 -5.80 15.70
C GLU A 65 3.49 -4.50 16.27
N PRO A 66 4.70 -4.57 16.85
CA PRO A 66 5.35 -3.39 17.42
C PRO A 66 5.52 -2.28 16.38
N GLU A 67 5.63 -1.05 16.87
CA GLU A 67 5.93 0.11 16.04
C GLU A 67 7.25 -0.11 15.28
N HIS A 68 7.37 0.53 14.12
CA HIS A 68 8.56 0.41 13.30
C HIS A 68 9.78 0.91 14.10
N PRO A 69 10.89 0.15 14.17
CA PRO A 69 12.01 0.46 15.06
C PRO A 69 12.74 1.77 14.73
N ALA A 70 12.54 2.30 13.52
CA ALA A 70 13.05 3.59 13.07
C ALA A 70 11.89 4.53 12.67
N PRO A 71 11.33 5.31 13.61
CA PRO A 71 10.32 6.32 13.30
C PRO A 71 10.82 7.33 12.27
N GLY A 72 9.95 7.74 11.35
CA GLY A 72 10.25 8.67 10.25
C GLY A 72 11.02 8.09 9.07
N SER A 73 11.58 6.87 9.17
CA SER A 73 12.23 6.21 8.04
C SER A 73 11.26 5.88 6.91
N PHE A 74 11.77 5.62 5.71
CA PHE A 74 10.96 5.16 4.57
C PHE A 74 10.08 3.96 4.94
N GLY A 75 10.64 2.95 5.60
CA GLY A 75 9.90 1.75 6.02
C GLY A 75 8.76 2.06 6.98
N HIS A 76 8.97 2.96 7.93
CA HIS A 76 7.92 3.43 8.84
C HIS A 76 6.80 4.16 8.09
N LEU A 77 7.14 5.17 7.28
CA LEU A 77 6.17 5.96 6.53
C LEU A 77 5.40 5.09 5.52
N HIS A 78 6.10 4.18 4.85
CA HIS A 78 5.51 3.21 3.94
C HIS A 78 4.49 2.32 4.68
N ARG A 79 4.83 1.80 5.87
CA ARG A 79 3.91 1.00 6.69
C ARG A 79 2.65 1.78 7.06
N LEU A 80 2.77 3.07 7.36
CA LEU A 80 1.62 3.95 7.62
C LEU A 80 0.73 4.14 6.37
N LEU A 81 1.34 4.38 5.20
CA LEU A 81 0.59 4.53 3.94
C LEU A 81 -0.13 3.24 3.54
N VAL A 82 0.52 2.08 3.68
CA VAL A 82 -0.13 0.77 3.41
C VAL A 82 -1.32 0.54 4.34
N GLY A 83 -1.16 0.82 5.63
CA GLY A 83 -2.27 0.73 6.59
C GLY A 83 -3.43 1.66 6.23
N HIS A 84 -3.12 2.88 5.76
CA HIS A 84 -4.13 3.83 5.29
C HIS A 84 -4.88 3.35 4.05
N VAL A 85 -4.16 2.89 3.01
CA VAL A 85 -4.77 2.37 1.78
C VAL A 85 -5.69 1.19 2.08
N HIS A 86 -5.24 0.27 2.93
CA HIS A 86 -6.07 -0.86 3.35
C HIS A 86 -7.37 -0.38 4.02
N ALA A 87 -7.26 0.55 4.98
CA ALA A 87 -8.42 1.11 5.67
C ALA A 87 -9.41 1.81 4.71
N GLU A 88 -8.91 2.60 3.76
CA GLU A 88 -9.72 3.26 2.73
C GLU A 88 -10.47 2.24 1.86
N LEU A 89 -9.81 1.16 1.43
CA LEU A 89 -10.44 0.12 0.64
C LEU A 89 -11.52 -0.63 1.42
N VAL A 90 -11.30 -0.92 2.71
CA VAL A 90 -12.32 -1.52 3.58
C VAL A 90 -13.52 -0.58 3.73
N GLN A 91 -13.29 0.72 3.93
CA GLN A 91 -14.37 1.71 4.06
C GLN A 91 -15.19 1.88 2.79
N ARG A 92 -14.56 1.72 1.63
CA ARG A 92 -15.22 1.76 0.31
C ARG A 92 -15.82 0.41 -0.11
N GLU A 93 -15.85 -0.57 0.79
CA GLU A 93 -16.33 -1.94 0.53
C GLU A 93 -15.61 -2.64 -0.65
N ARG A 94 -14.35 -2.25 -0.90
CA ARG A 94 -13.48 -2.83 -1.95
C ARG A 94 -12.80 -4.08 -1.45
N LEU A 95 -13.61 -5.13 -1.29
CA LEU A 95 -13.19 -6.43 -0.75
C LEU A 95 -13.27 -7.50 -1.83
N HIS A 96 -12.29 -8.40 -1.83
CA HIS A 96 -12.32 -9.59 -2.66
C HIS A 96 -13.55 -10.43 -2.33
N ARG A 97 -14.25 -10.94 -3.35
CA ARG A 97 -15.56 -11.61 -3.22
C ARG A 97 -15.60 -12.80 -2.27
N GLY A 98 -14.45 -13.45 -2.05
CA GLY A 98 -14.31 -14.56 -1.11
C GLY A 98 -14.33 -14.14 0.37
N ILE A 99 -14.14 -12.85 0.67
CA ILE A 99 -14.29 -12.29 2.01
C ILE A 99 -15.78 -12.23 2.34
N LYS A 100 -16.28 -13.20 3.12
CA LYS A 100 -17.67 -13.22 3.56
C LYS A 100 -17.86 -12.34 4.79
N PRO A 101 -18.75 -11.33 4.76
CA PRO A 101 -19.27 -10.74 5.98
C PRO A 101 -20.20 -11.77 6.63
N LYS A 102 -19.67 -12.70 7.44
CA LYS A 102 -20.53 -13.63 8.16
C LYS A 102 -21.35 -12.85 9.20
N GLY A 103 -22.67 -12.91 9.03
CA GLY A 103 -23.65 -12.23 9.86
C GLY A 103 -23.47 -12.48 11.36
N GLY A 104 -23.73 -11.43 12.14
CA GLY A 104 -23.92 -11.50 13.58
C GLY A 104 -22.65 -11.48 14.44
N SER A 105 -21.48 -11.84 13.90
CA SER A 105 -20.20 -11.66 14.59
C SER A 105 -19.11 -11.63 13.53
N ALA A 106 -18.44 -10.48 13.39
CA ALA A 106 -17.44 -10.20 12.36
C ALA A 106 -16.50 -11.40 12.11
N SER A 107 -16.66 -12.08 10.96
CA SER A 107 -15.50 -12.67 10.29
C SER A 107 -14.56 -11.50 10.03
N LYS A 108 -13.59 -11.35 10.93
CA LYS A 108 -12.79 -10.14 11.16
C LYS A 108 -11.99 -9.78 9.91
N VAL A 109 -12.56 -9.04 8.96
CA VAL A 109 -11.75 -8.02 8.31
C VAL A 109 -11.27 -7.14 9.44
N VAL A 110 -9.97 -7.15 9.70
CA VAL A 110 -9.41 -6.25 10.70
C VAL A 110 -9.70 -4.84 10.22
N VAL A 111 -10.68 -4.19 10.84
CA VAL A 111 -11.02 -2.79 10.57
C VAL A 111 -9.87 -1.95 11.10
N VAL A 112 -8.91 -1.70 10.23
CA VAL A 112 -7.87 -0.71 10.49
C VAL A 112 -8.48 0.66 10.24
N ARG A 113 -8.30 1.56 11.21
CA ARG A 113 -8.74 2.94 11.05
C ARG A 113 -7.76 3.65 10.11
N PRO A 114 -8.24 4.54 9.23
CA PRO A 114 -7.36 5.45 8.51
C PRO A 114 -6.45 6.21 9.48
N LEU A 115 -5.31 6.69 8.98
CA LEU A 115 -4.38 7.49 9.78
C LEU A 115 -5.12 8.64 10.47
N SER A 116 -4.90 8.78 11.78
CA SER A 116 -5.45 9.89 12.56
C SER A 116 -4.90 11.22 12.07
N GLN A 117 -5.65 12.30 12.27
CA GLN A 117 -5.21 13.64 11.88
C GLN A 117 -3.84 13.99 12.48
N GLU A 118 -3.62 13.70 13.76
CA GLU A 118 -2.33 13.90 14.44
C GLU A 118 -1.17 13.16 13.74
N THR A 119 -1.39 11.91 13.32
CA THR A 119 -0.37 11.11 12.63
C THR A 119 -0.09 11.69 11.25
N ARG A 120 -1.12 12.16 10.54
CA ARG A 120 -0.98 12.82 9.23
C ARG A 120 -0.19 14.11 9.36
N GLU A 121 -0.52 14.97 10.31
CA GLU A 121 0.18 16.25 10.52
C GLU A 121 1.64 16.03 10.93
N ARG A 122 1.90 15.04 11.79
CA ARG A 122 3.24 14.72 12.27
C ARG A 122 4.16 14.16 11.19
N TRP A 123 3.68 13.23 10.38
CA TRP A 123 4.53 12.44 9.46
C TRP A 123 4.34 12.78 7.99
N PHE A 124 3.23 13.42 7.64
CA PHE A 124 2.81 13.72 6.27
C PHE A 124 2.34 15.18 6.13
N PRO A 125 3.16 16.18 6.55
CA PRO A 125 2.74 17.59 6.56
C PRO A 125 2.46 18.16 5.15
N GLN A 126 2.95 17.50 4.09
CA GLN A 126 2.75 17.89 2.69
C GLN A 126 1.76 16.96 1.97
N GLY A 127 0.84 16.36 2.72
CA GLY A 127 -0.02 15.28 2.24
C GLY A 127 0.63 13.91 2.40
N LEU A 128 -0.14 12.86 2.12
CA LEU A 128 0.22 11.45 2.34
C LEU A 128 1.26 10.95 1.32
N ARG A 129 2.44 11.58 1.32
CA ARG A 129 3.56 11.31 0.41
C ARG A 129 4.85 11.14 1.18
N ILE A 130 5.70 10.24 0.69
CA ILE A 130 7.08 10.06 1.13
C ILE A 130 7.96 10.83 0.15
N LEU A 131 8.66 11.83 0.67
CA LEU A 131 9.69 12.52 -0.10
C LEU A 131 10.89 11.58 -0.21
N VAL A 132 11.13 11.05 -1.41
CA VAL A 132 12.37 10.31 -1.67
C VAL A 132 13.40 11.32 -2.17
N PRO A 133 14.53 11.48 -1.47
CA PRO A 133 15.61 12.33 -1.94
C PRO A 133 16.06 11.92 -3.35
N PRO A 134 16.50 12.86 -4.19
CA PRO A 134 16.99 12.56 -5.54
C PRO A 134 18.07 11.47 -5.57
N ASP A 135 18.91 11.40 -4.52
CA ASP A 135 20.02 10.45 -4.41
C ASP A 135 19.60 8.97 -4.20
N GLU A 136 18.32 8.71 -3.86
CA GLU A 136 17.74 7.35 -3.75
C GLU A 136 16.88 6.98 -4.98
N GLN A 137 16.96 7.77 -6.06
CA GLN A 137 16.46 7.34 -7.36
C GLN A 137 17.49 6.37 -7.97
N PRO A 138 17.19 5.06 -8.16
CA PRO A 138 17.95 4.21 -9.05
C PRO A 138 18.20 4.96 -10.35
N HIS A 139 19.49 5.15 -10.63
CA HIS A 139 19.99 5.68 -11.88
C HIS A 139 19.22 4.99 -13.01
N ALA A 140 18.69 5.79 -13.95
CA ALA A 140 18.26 5.25 -15.22
C ALA A 140 19.39 4.35 -15.75
N PRO A 141 19.09 3.19 -16.37
CA PRO A 141 20.15 2.41 -16.98
C PRO A 141 20.84 3.35 -17.97
N GLU A 142 22.12 3.66 -17.73
CA GLU A 142 22.95 4.28 -18.75
C GLU A 142 22.79 3.40 -19.98
N GLU A 143 22.19 3.96 -21.03
CA GLU A 143 22.29 3.38 -22.35
C GLU A 143 23.78 3.32 -22.65
N SER A 144 24.37 2.12 -22.50
CA SER A 144 25.64 1.78 -23.10
C SER A 144 25.55 2.10 -24.60
N SER A 145 26.00 3.28 -24.96
CA SER A 145 26.19 3.70 -26.34
C SER A 145 27.67 3.96 -26.54
N GLN A 146 28.29 2.90 -27.06
CA GLN A 146 29.37 2.84 -28.06
C GLN A 146 30.70 3.56 -27.81
#